data_AF-A0AA38HH53-F1
#
_entry.id   AF-A0AA38HH53-F1
#
_cell.length_a   1.000
_cell.length_b   1.000
_cell.length_c   1.000
_cell.angle_alpha   90.00
_cell.angle_beta   90.00
_cell.angle_gamma   90.00
#
_symmetry.space_group_name_H-M   'P 1'
#
loop_
_entity.id
_entity.type
_entity.pdbx_description
1 polymer ?
#
loop_
_entity_poly.entity_id
_entity_poly.type
_entity_poly.pdbx_seq_one_letter_code
_entity_poly.pdbx_strand_id
1 'polypeptide(L)'
;MNENLFDGININKENTHVPSGAISSNEEAAKYDDAIRNAGGIDIQLLGLGINGHVGFNEPNTPFESITSIVDLTESTIEANSRFFQSKDEVPTQAISMGLQSIMNAKKVILIATGENKAEAVKHLVEGPVSTE
;
A
#
# COMPACT_ATOMS: atom_id res chain seq x y z
N MET A 1 8.71 -9.70 3.75
CA MET A 1 7.72 -10.74 3.37
C MET A 1 8.24 -12.15 3.57
N ASN A 2 9.45 -12.49 3.10
CA ASN A 2 10.04 -13.82 3.29
C ASN A 2 10.07 -14.25 4.77
N GLU A 3 10.77 -13.50 5.62
CA GLU A 3 10.99 -13.84 7.03
C GLU A 3 9.70 -13.96 7.85
N ASN A 4 8.79 -12.98 7.72
CA ASN A 4 7.59 -12.89 8.57
C ASN A 4 6.37 -13.67 8.03
N LEU A 5 6.42 -14.20 6.80
CA LEU A 5 5.27 -14.90 6.21
C LEU A 5 5.68 -16.03 5.27
N PHE A 6 6.32 -15.74 4.13
CA PHE A 6 6.46 -16.73 3.06
C PHE A 6 7.29 -17.95 3.47
N ASP A 7 8.31 -17.77 4.31
CA ASP A 7 9.13 -18.88 4.82
C ASP A 7 8.43 -19.69 5.92
N GLY A 8 7.35 -19.16 6.51
CA GLY A 8 6.59 -19.78 7.59
C GLY A 8 5.38 -20.61 7.12
N ILE A 9 5.09 -20.65 5.81
CA ILE A 9 3.90 -21.31 5.26
C ILE A 9 4.23 -22.16 4.03
N ASN A 10 3.29 -23.01 3.62
CA ASN A 10 3.39 -23.89 2.45
C ASN A 10 3.04 -23.19 1.12
N ILE A 11 3.60 -21.99 0.88
CA ILE A 11 3.40 -21.24 -0.36
C ILE A 11 4.50 -21.55 -1.38
N ASN A 12 4.15 -21.69 -2.67
CA ASN A 12 5.17 -21.68 -3.73
C ASN A 12 5.66 -20.25 -3.93
N LYS A 13 6.95 -19.98 -3.69
CA LYS A 13 7.55 -18.65 -3.84
C LYS A 13 7.43 -18.08 -5.26
N GLU A 14 7.35 -18.93 -6.27
CA GLU A 14 7.14 -18.51 -7.66
C GLU A 14 5.76 -17.86 -7.87
N ASN A 15 4.79 -18.13 -6.98
CA ASN A 15 3.47 -17.51 -6.98
C ASN A 15 3.40 -16.26 -6.09
N THR A 16 4.54 -15.75 -5.61
CA THR A 16 4.61 -14.52 -4.81
C THR A 16 5.14 -13.38 -5.65
N HIS A 17 4.50 -12.22 -5.54
CA HIS A 17 4.85 -11.04 -6.31
C HIS A 17 5.00 -9.84 -5.37
N VAL A 18 6.11 -9.13 -5.50
CA VAL A 18 6.40 -7.89 -4.78
C VAL A 18 6.95 -6.90 -5.81
N PRO A 19 6.43 -5.67 -5.91
CA PRO A 19 6.99 -4.67 -6.81
C PRO A 19 8.48 -4.45 -6.53
N SER A 20 9.29 -4.41 -7.58
CA SER A 20 10.73 -4.15 -7.45
C SER A 20 10.96 -2.66 -7.18
N GLY A 21 11.70 -2.33 -6.13
CA GLY A 21 12.14 -0.96 -5.86
C GLY A 21 13.26 -0.46 -6.80
N ALA A 22 13.75 -1.31 -7.71
CA ALA A 22 14.79 -0.93 -8.68
C ALA A 22 14.22 -0.28 -9.97
N ILE A 23 12.89 -0.24 -10.11
CA ILE A 23 12.23 0.36 -11.27
C ILE A 23 12.30 1.88 -11.19
N SER A 24 12.44 2.54 -12.33
CA SER A 24 12.69 3.99 -12.41
C SER A 24 11.62 4.77 -13.17
N SER A 25 10.51 4.12 -13.55
CA SER A 25 9.40 4.77 -14.25
C SER A 25 8.04 4.30 -13.77
N ASN A 26 7.06 5.21 -13.82
CA ASN A 26 5.66 4.89 -13.54
C ASN A 26 5.08 3.89 -14.56
N GLU A 27 5.59 3.88 -15.79
CA GLU A 27 5.21 2.90 -16.81
C GLU A 27 5.61 1.48 -16.40
N GLU A 28 6.79 1.31 -15.82
CA GLU A 28 7.24 0.02 -15.31
C GLU A 28 6.49 -0.39 -14.04
N ALA A 29 6.18 0.57 -13.16
CA ALA A 29 5.35 0.32 -11.97
C ALA A 29 3.94 -0.16 -12.36
N ALA A 30 3.33 0.48 -13.36
CA ALA A 30 1.99 0.15 -13.84
C ALA A 30 1.89 -1.27 -14.44
N LYS A 31 2.99 -1.88 -14.90
CA LYS A 31 3.00 -3.28 -15.36
C LYS A 31 2.60 -4.27 -14.25
N TYR A 32 2.72 -3.88 -12.98
CA TYR A 32 2.25 -4.69 -11.86
C TYR A 32 0.72 -4.89 -11.91
N ASP A 33 -0.04 -3.86 -12.29
CA ASP A 33 -1.49 -3.95 -12.45
C ASP A 33 -1.87 -4.85 -13.64
N ASP A 34 -1.10 -4.79 -14.73
CA ASP A 34 -1.27 -5.71 -15.86
C ASP A 34 -1.01 -7.15 -15.47
N ALA A 35 0.05 -7.42 -14.68
CA ALA A 35 0.35 -8.75 -14.18
C ALA A 35 -0.78 -9.30 -13.30
N ILE A 36 -1.32 -8.49 -12.39
CA ILE A 36 -2.49 -8.83 -11.57
C ILE A 36 -3.70 -9.15 -12.45
N ARG A 37 -4.01 -8.30 -13.43
CA ARG A 37 -5.14 -8.50 -14.34
C ARG A 37 -5.00 -9.79 -15.15
N ASN A 38 -3.80 -10.06 -15.67
CA ASN A 38 -3.50 -11.26 -16.46
C ASN A 38 -3.58 -12.55 -15.60
N ALA A 39 -3.36 -12.44 -14.29
CA ALA A 39 -3.54 -13.53 -13.34
C ALA A 39 -5.02 -13.75 -12.92
N GLY A 40 -5.95 -12.92 -13.40
CA GLY A 40 -7.39 -13.02 -13.10
C GLY A 40 -7.89 -12.03 -12.04
N GLY A 41 -7.05 -11.09 -11.60
CA GLY A 41 -7.36 -10.11 -10.57
C GLY A 41 -7.20 -10.63 -9.14
N ILE A 42 -7.43 -9.75 -8.15
CA ILE A 42 -7.30 -10.07 -6.74
C ILE A 42 -8.67 -10.46 -6.17
N ASP A 43 -8.80 -11.68 -5.64
CA ASP A 43 -10.04 -12.11 -4.97
C ASP A 43 -10.22 -11.45 -3.59
N ILE A 44 -9.14 -11.40 -2.80
CA ILE A 44 -9.13 -10.83 -1.45
C ILE A 44 -7.86 -10.02 -1.29
N GLN A 45 -8.02 -8.77 -0.87
CA GLN A 45 -6.92 -7.88 -0.53
C GLN A 45 -6.99 -7.48 0.93
N LEU A 46 -5.90 -7.74 1.66
CA LEU A 46 -5.76 -7.37 3.07
C LEU A 46 -4.92 -6.11 3.17
N LEU A 47 -5.42 -5.08 3.83
CA LEU A 47 -4.71 -3.80 4.01
C LEU A 47 -4.80 -3.34 5.47
N GLY A 48 -3.78 -2.59 5.89
CA GLY A 48 -3.86 -1.78 7.10
C GLY A 48 -4.48 -0.42 6.81
N LEU A 49 -4.96 0.26 7.86
CA LEU A 49 -5.41 1.65 7.80
C LEU A 49 -4.41 2.58 8.51
N GLY A 50 -4.00 3.65 7.84
CA GLY A 50 -3.18 4.74 8.38
C GLY A 50 -3.88 5.49 9.52
N ILE A 51 -3.12 6.25 10.32
CA ILE A 51 -3.72 7.13 11.36
C ILE A 51 -4.53 8.25 10.72
N ASN A 52 -4.12 8.71 9.54
CA ASN A 52 -4.80 9.69 8.69
C ASN A 52 -5.64 9.03 7.57
N GLY A 53 -5.97 7.74 7.71
CA GLY A 53 -6.81 7.03 6.73
C GLY A 53 -6.11 6.50 5.48
N HIS A 54 -4.80 6.73 5.28
CA HIS A 54 -4.09 6.20 4.11
C HIS A 54 -4.13 4.67 4.04
N VAL A 55 -4.07 4.13 2.81
CA VAL A 55 -3.87 2.70 2.53
C VAL A 55 -2.70 2.54 1.55
N GLY A 56 -1.81 1.57 1.76
CA GLY A 56 -0.53 1.55 1.04
C GLY A 56 0.26 2.83 1.33
N PHE A 57 0.81 3.48 0.29
CA PHE A 57 1.36 4.84 0.39
C PHE A 57 0.45 5.90 -0.26
N ASN A 58 -0.86 5.64 -0.33
CA ASN A 58 -1.85 6.60 -0.84
C ASN A 58 -2.23 7.59 0.27
N GLU A 59 -1.47 8.66 0.41
CA GLU A 59 -1.71 9.73 1.39
C GLU A 59 -2.96 10.57 1.04
N PRO A 60 -3.50 11.36 1.98
CA PRO A 60 -4.57 12.30 1.68
C PRO A 60 -4.28 13.14 0.44
N ASN A 61 -5.32 13.35 -0.35
CA ASN A 61 -5.38 13.98 -1.67
C ASN A 61 -4.91 13.09 -2.84
N THR A 62 -4.65 11.80 -2.59
CA THR A 62 -4.40 10.85 -3.68
C THR A 62 -5.65 10.68 -4.56
N PRO A 63 -5.56 10.82 -5.90
CA PRO A 63 -6.70 10.64 -6.80
C PRO A 63 -7.28 9.22 -6.75
N PHE A 64 -8.61 9.09 -6.85
CA PHE A 64 -9.29 7.78 -6.83
C PHE A 64 -8.93 6.90 -8.03
N GLU A 65 -8.62 7.53 -9.16
CA GLU A 65 -8.18 6.91 -10.40
C GLU A 65 -6.69 6.51 -10.40
N SER A 66 -5.97 6.74 -9.30
CA SER A 66 -4.56 6.38 -9.18
C SER A 66 -4.35 4.88 -9.40
N ILE A 67 -3.35 4.56 -10.21
CA ILE A 67 -2.88 3.20 -10.48
C ILE A 67 -1.54 2.96 -9.80
N THR A 68 -0.97 1.75 -9.94
CA THR A 68 0.36 1.47 -9.37
C THR A 68 1.44 2.40 -9.94
N SER A 69 2.16 3.11 -9.07
CA SER A 69 3.13 4.14 -9.45
C SER A 69 4.27 4.28 -8.43
N ILE A 70 5.29 5.04 -8.81
CA ILE A 70 6.29 5.58 -7.89
C ILE A 70 5.67 6.80 -7.20
N VAL A 71 5.72 6.83 -5.87
CA VAL A 71 5.22 7.92 -5.03
C VAL A 71 6.30 8.47 -4.13
N ASP A 72 6.27 9.78 -3.90
CA ASP A 72 7.11 10.44 -2.91
C ASP A 72 6.55 10.16 -1.50
N LEU A 73 7.42 9.80 -0.57
CA LEU A 73 7.02 9.63 0.82
C LEU A 73 6.91 10.98 1.51
N THR A 74 5.87 11.16 2.31
CA THR A 74 5.74 12.38 3.11
C THR A 74 6.74 12.37 4.26
N GLU A 75 7.01 13.56 4.80
CA GLU A 75 7.89 13.74 5.95
C GLU A 75 7.43 12.90 7.15
N SER A 76 6.11 12.80 7.39
CA SER A 76 5.55 12.00 8.48
C SER A 76 5.71 10.49 8.22
N THR A 77 5.60 10.04 6.97
CA THR A 77 5.89 8.66 6.57
C THR A 77 7.37 8.33 6.81
N ILE A 78 8.28 9.23 6.43
CA ILE A 78 9.72 9.09 6.64
C ILE A 78 10.03 9.02 8.15
N GLU A 79 9.45 9.92 8.95
CA GLU A 79 9.64 9.96 10.40
C GLU A 79 9.10 8.68 11.07
N ALA A 80 7.91 8.23 10.69
CA ALA A 80 7.31 7.00 11.23
C ALA A 80 8.15 5.74 10.89
N ASN A 81 8.79 5.71 9.71
CA ASN A 81 9.60 4.59 9.26
C ASN A 81 11.05 4.64 9.78
N SER A 82 11.55 5.80 10.22
CA SER A 82 12.92 5.97 10.71
C SER A 82 13.32 4.99 11.82
N ARG A 83 12.36 4.52 12.62
CA ARG A 83 12.54 3.48 13.65
C ARG A 83 13.06 2.14 13.13
N PHE A 84 12.97 1.90 11.82
CA PHE A 84 13.45 0.68 11.15
C PHE A 84 14.83 0.84 10.51
N PHE A 85 15.41 2.04 10.54
CA PHE A 85 16.69 2.39 9.92
C PHE A 85 17.67 2.89 10.98
N GLN A 86 18.97 2.95 10.67
CA GLN A 86 19.95 3.45 11.65
C GLN A 86 19.85 4.98 11.83
N SER A 87 19.40 5.67 10.80
CA SER A 87 19.16 7.11 10.81
C SER A 87 18.03 7.48 9.84
N LYS A 88 17.51 8.71 9.99
CA LYS A 88 16.47 9.26 9.10
C LYS A 88 16.95 9.38 7.65
N ASP A 89 18.24 9.68 7.45
CA ASP A 89 18.84 9.88 6.13
C ASP A 89 18.94 8.56 5.32
N GLU A 90 18.80 7.41 5.98
CA GLU A 90 18.76 6.09 5.32
C GLU A 90 17.36 5.69 4.87
N VAL A 91 16.32 6.43 5.28
CA VAL A 91 14.95 6.13 4.89
C VAL A 91 14.76 6.50 3.41
N PRO A 92 14.28 5.58 2.55
CA PRO A 92 13.97 5.91 1.16
C PRO A 92 12.98 7.06 1.06
N THR A 93 13.17 7.97 0.11
CA THR A 93 12.27 9.11 -0.12
C THR A 93 11.13 8.79 -1.08
N GLN A 94 11.20 7.64 -1.78
CA GLN A 94 10.19 7.18 -2.71
C GLN A 94 9.88 5.70 -2.48
N ALA A 95 8.67 5.29 -2.88
CA ALA A 95 8.24 3.90 -2.87
C ALA A 95 7.38 3.57 -4.09
N ILE A 96 7.26 2.28 -4.39
CA ILE A 96 6.23 1.79 -5.30
C ILE A 96 4.98 1.47 -4.47
N SER A 97 3.84 2.01 -4.87
CA SER A 97 2.56 1.74 -4.23
C SER A 97 1.51 1.40 -5.26
N MET A 98 0.62 0.46 -4.91
CA MET A 98 -0.64 0.33 -5.61
C MET A 98 -1.47 1.60 -5.40
N GLY A 99 -2.08 2.09 -6.47
CA GLY A 99 -3.02 3.20 -6.40
C GLY A 99 -4.40 2.78 -5.91
N LEU A 100 -5.26 3.76 -5.61
CA LEU A 100 -6.62 3.53 -5.10
C LEU A 100 -7.47 2.74 -6.11
N GLN A 101 -7.36 3.02 -7.41
CA GLN A 101 -8.08 2.24 -8.43
C GLN A 101 -7.59 0.79 -8.47
N SER A 102 -6.27 0.58 -8.41
CA SER A 102 -5.67 -0.76 -8.41
C SER A 102 -6.14 -1.58 -7.21
N ILE A 103 -6.21 -0.96 -6.03
CA ILE A 103 -6.75 -1.57 -4.80
C ILE A 103 -8.24 -1.93 -4.97
N MET A 104 -9.04 -1.00 -5.50
CA MET A 104 -10.49 -1.17 -5.64
C MET A 104 -10.89 -2.19 -6.71
N ASN A 105 -9.97 -2.60 -7.59
CA ASN A 105 -10.21 -3.69 -8.55
C ASN A 105 -10.26 -5.08 -7.90
N ALA A 106 -9.90 -5.22 -6.61
CA ALA A 106 -10.06 -6.47 -5.88
C ALA A 106 -11.54 -6.81 -5.65
N LYS A 107 -11.91 -8.09 -5.70
CA LYS A 107 -13.30 -8.52 -5.45
C LYS A 107 -13.75 -8.26 -4.02
N LYS A 108 -12.82 -8.33 -3.06
CA LYS A 108 -13.04 -8.00 -1.65
C LYS A 108 -11.81 -7.32 -1.06
N VAL A 109 -12.03 -6.22 -0.35
CA VAL A 109 -11.01 -5.54 0.46
C VAL A 109 -11.35 -5.74 1.93
N ILE A 110 -10.36 -6.16 2.71
CA ILE A 110 -10.44 -6.31 4.17
C ILE A 110 -9.45 -5.32 4.78
N LEU A 111 -9.98 -4.37 5.56
CA LEU A 111 -9.17 -3.40 6.30
C LEU A 111 -8.97 -3.87 7.74
N ILE A 112 -7.71 -3.84 8.21
CA ILE A 112 -7.34 -4.08 9.60
C ILE A 112 -6.89 -2.76 10.22
N ALA A 113 -7.56 -2.36 11.29
CA ALA A 113 -7.20 -1.20 12.11
C ALA A 113 -7.14 -1.61 13.59
N THR A 114 -5.99 -1.40 14.23
CA THR A 114 -5.74 -1.79 15.61
C THR A 114 -5.14 -0.64 16.41
N GLY A 115 -5.67 -0.39 17.61
CA GLY A 115 -5.20 0.66 18.52
C GLY A 115 -6.08 1.91 18.50
N GLU A 116 -6.09 2.64 19.62
CA GLU A 116 -6.92 3.86 19.78
C GLU A 116 -6.53 4.97 18.81
N ASN A 117 -5.27 5.03 18.40
CA ASN A 117 -4.77 5.99 17.42
C ASN A 117 -5.38 5.81 16.01
N LYS A 118 -6.18 4.77 15.77
CA LYS A 118 -6.92 4.56 14.51
C LYS A 118 -8.39 4.97 14.59
N ALA A 119 -8.89 5.35 15.78
CA ALA A 119 -10.32 5.55 16.01
C ALA A 119 -10.92 6.63 15.12
N GLU A 120 -10.21 7.73 14.90
CA GLU A 120 -10.68 8.84 14.07
C GLU A 120 -10.75 8.45 12.58
N ALA A 121 -9.69 7.84 12.04
CA ALA A 121 -9.71 7.30 10.67
C ALA A 121 -10.81 6.26 10.45
N VAL A 122 -11.04 5.35 11.42
CA VAL A 122 -12.13 4.37 11.35
C VAL A 122 -13.50 5.05 11.39
N LYS A 123 -13.67 6.07 12.23
CA LYS A 123 -14.92 6.84 12.27
C LYS A 123 -15.20 7.51 10.94
N HIS A 124 -14.20 8.17 10.33
CA HIS A 124 -14.36 8.79 9.01
C HIS A 124 -14.63 7.77 7.92
N LEU A 125 -13.98 6.61 7.95
CA LEU A 125 -14.24 5.51 7.00
C LEU A 125 -15.69 5.01 7.06
N VAL A 126 -16.29 4.94 8.26
CA VAL A 126 -17.63 4.35 8.47
C VAL A 126 -18.75 5.38 8.37
N GLU A 127 -18.52 6.60 8.88
CA GLU A 127 -19.56 7.63 9.05
C GLU A 127 -19.35 8.86 8.14
N GLY A 128 -18.14 9.04 7.62
CA GLY A 128 -17.77 10.20 6.82
C GLY A 128 -18.23 10.11 5.35
N PRO A 129 -18.27 11.24 4.63
CA PRO A 129 -18.48 11.23 3.19
C PRO A 129 -17.26 10.64 2.48
N VAL A 130 -17.46 10.17 1.25
CA VAL A 130 -16.34 9.84 0.36
C VAL A 130 -15.58 11.14 0.06
N SER A 131 -14.30 11.17 0.41
CA SER A 131 -13.41 12.33 0.24
C SER A 131 -12.00 11.85 -0.11
N THR A 132 -11.23 12.72 -0.76
CA THR A 132 -9.77 12.54 -0.90
C THR A 132 -9.01 13.21 0.24
N GLU A 133 -9.63 14.14 0.97
CA GLU A 133 -9.03 14.88 2.11
C GLU A 133 -8.83 14.02 3.36
#